data_AF-A0A5W8FZ42-F1
#
_entry.id   AF-A0A5W8FZ42-F1
#
_cell.length_a   1.000
_cell.length_b   1.000
_cell.length_c   1.000
_cell.angle_alpha   90.00
_cell.angle_beta   90.00
_cell.angle_gamma   90.00
#
_symmetry.space_group_name_H-M   'P 1'
#
loop_
_entity.id
_entity.type
_entity.pdbx_description
1 polymer ?
#
loop_
_entity_poly.entity_id
_entity_poly.type
_entity_poly.pdbx_seq_one_letter_code
_entity_poly.pdbx_strand_id
1 'polypeptide(L)'
;MAEISVMNHVASPRKPGLLSRCLSAANKSTAKALLKYIAAPLALWLAAQGVAQATDLAAAGKGDVEATFGEDSTMMYYFMIAEVFLVFMLYLRNHNPATFVLIPVFIVVTKVIFSIVGGTAGTP
;
A
#
# COMPACT_ATOMS: atom_id res chain seq x y z
N MET A 1 -40.70 37.66 -10.12
CA MET A 1 -40.34 37.30 -11.52
C MET A 1 -39.04 38.01 -11.94
N ALA A 2 -37.90 37.78 -11.27
CA ALA A 2 -36.59 38.27 -11.76
C ALA A 2 -35.34 37.70 -11.06
N GLU A 3 -35.44 37.08 -9.88
CA GLU A 3 -34.22 36.78 -9.08
C GLU A 3 -33.88 35.27 -8.96
N ILE A 4 -34.69 34.36 -9.51
CA ILE A 4 -34.42 32.90 -9.51
C ILE A 4 -33.68 32.44 -10.78
N SER A 5 -33.38 33.36 -11.72
CA SER A 5 -32.79 33.01 -13.02
C SER A 5 -31.27 33.15 -13.10
N VAL A 6 -30.60 33.74 -12.09
CA VAL A 6 -29.17 34.13 -12.23
C VAL A 6 -28.19 33.12 -11.60
N MET A 7 -28.65 32.14 -10.81
CA MET A 7 -27.76 31.12 -10.23
C MET A 7 -27.83 29.74 -10.90
N ASN A 8 -28.44 29.61 -12.09
CA ASN A 8 -28.45 28.36 -12.85
C ASN A 8 -27.26 28.19 -13.82
N HIS A 9 -26.23 29.02 -13.72
CA HIS A 9 -25.07 28.99 -14.62
C HIS A 9 -23.75 28.74 -13.88
N VAL A 10 -23.67 27.71 -13.03
CA VAL A 10 -22.38 27.06 -12.68
C VAL A 10 -22.63 25.58 -12.36
N ALA A 11 -23.02 24.81 -13.37
CA ALA A 11 -22.94 23.35 -13.31
C ALA A 11 -22.33 22.86 -14.62
N SER A 12 -21.04 23.15 -14.81
CA SER A 12 -20.28 22.46 -15.86
C SER A 12 -20.34 20.96 -15.57
N PRO A 13 -20.88 20.13 -16.47
CA PRO A 13 -20.95 18.70 -16.25
C PRO A 13 -19.51 18.18 -16.15
N ARG A 14 -19.12 17.66 -14.97
CA ARG A 14 -17.82 16.99 -14.79
C ARG A 14 -17.71 15.92 -15.87
N LYS A 15 -16.76 16.11 -16.79
CA LYS A 15 -16.49 15.15 -17.86
C LYS A 15 -16.27 13.78 -17.20
N PRO A 16 -17.06 12.75 -17.55
CA PRO A 16 -16.86 11.42 -17.00
C PRO A 16 -15.41 11.00 -17.29
N GLY A 17 -14.66 10.65 -16.25
CA GLY A 17 -13.24 10.29 -16.35
C GLY A 17 -13.01 9.17 -17.37
N LEU A 18 -11.81 9.06 -17.93
CA LEU A 18 -11.47 8.12 -19.00
C LEU A 18 -11.94 6.68 -18.69
N LEU A 19 -11.81 6.25 -17.43
CA LEU A 19 -12.27 4.95 -16.95
C LEU A 19 -13.79 4.75 -17.06
N SER A 20 -14.58 5.79 -16.77
CA SER A 20 -16.04 5.72 -16.89
C SER A 20 -16.53 5.72 -18.34
N ARG A 21 -15.76 6.30 -19.26
CA ARG A 21 -16.02 6.23 -20.70
C ARG A 21 -15.67 4.85 -21.25
N CYS A 22 -14.57 4.25 -20.81
CA CYS A 22 -14.23 2.86 -21.14
C CYS A 22 -15.25 1.86 -20.56
N LEU A 23 -15.73 2.09 -19.34
CA LEU A 23 -16.72 1.22 -18.70
C LEU A 23 -18.12 1.36 -19.33
N SER A 24 -18.49 2.56 -19.78
CA SER A 24 -19.77 2.82 -20.46
C SER A 24 -19.79 2.37 -21.92
N ALA A 25 -18.62 2.22 -22.56
CA ALA A 25 -18.49 1.63 -23.89
C ALA A 25 -18.67 0.11 -23.90
N ALA A 26 -18.66 -0.55 -22.73
CA ALA A 26 -18.92 -1.97 -22.63
C ALA A 26 -20.43 -2.26 -22.64
N ASN A 27 -20.86 -3.13 -23.56
CA ASN A 27 -22.24 -3.59 -23.69
C ASN A 27 -22.77 -4.16 -22.35
N LYS A 28 -24.02 -3.84 -21.96
CA LYS A 28 -24.63 -4.30 -20.69
C LYS A 28 -24.58 -5.82 -20.52
N SER A 29 -24.60 -6.59 -21.62
CA SER A 29 -24.45 -8.05 -21.60
C SER A 29 -23.01 -8.49 -21.27
N THR A 30 -22.00 -7.84 -21.88
CA THR A 30 -20.58 -8.13 -21.61
C THR A 30 -20.14 -7.62 -20.25
N ALA A 31 -20.69 -6.50 -19.77
CA ALA A 31 -20.46 -5.99 -18.42
C ALA A 31 -21.02 -6.93 -17.33
N LYS A 32 -22.21 -7.52 -17.55
CA LYS A 32 -22.77 -8.55 -16.65
C LYS A 32 -21.93 -9.82 -16.67
N ALA A 33 -21.43 -10.22 -17.83
CA ALA A 33 -20.53 -11.36 -17.95
C ALA A 33 -19.18 -11.09 -17.25
N LEU A 34 -18.56 -9.94 -17.47
CA LEU A 34 -17.33 -9.52 -16.78
C LEU A 34 -17.50 -9.47 -15.27
N LEU A 35 -18.61 -8.90 -14.78
CA LEU A 35 -18.87 -8.87 -13.35
C LEU A 35 -19.09 -10.28 -12.79
N LYS A 36 -19.85 -11.14 -13.48
CA LYS A 36 -20.17 -12.50 -12.99
C LYS A 36 -18.99 -13.46 -13.06
N TYR A 37 -18.18 -13.38 -14.12
CA TYR A 37 -17.10 -14.34 -14.40
C TYR A 37 -15.71 -13.85 -14.01
N ILE A 38 -15.51 -12.54 -13.80
CA ILE A 38 -14.20 -11.98 -13.45
C ILE A 38 -14.29 -11.23 -12.12
N ALA A 39 -15.18 -10.25 -11.97
CA ALA A 39 -15.21 -9.46 -10.75
C ALA A 39 -15.71 -10.23 -9.53
N ALA A 40 -16.72 -11.08 -9.67
CA ALA A 40 -17.23 -11.92 -8.59
C ALA A 40 -16.20 -12.95 -8.08
N PRO A 41 -15.51 -13.73 -8.92
CA PRO A 41 -14.46 -14.63 -8.44
C PRO A 41 -13.22 -13.87 -7.96
N LEU A 42 -12.90 -12.69 -8.51
CA LEU A 42 -11.77 -11.88 -8.04
C LEU A 42 -12.09 -11.19 -6.70
N ALA A 43 -13.34 -10.78 -6.48
CA ALA A 43 -13.81 -10.28 -5.19
C ALA A 43 -13.94 -11.42 -4.17
N LEU A 44 -14.35 -12.62 -4.59
CA LEU A 44 -14.32 -13.83 -3.77
C LEU A 44 -12.89 -14.22 -3.41
N TRP A 45 -11.94 -14.08 -4.33
CA TRP A 45 -10.51 -14.32 -4.11
C TRP A 45 -9.90 -13.29 -3.14
N LEU A 46 -10.19 -12.00 -3.33
CA LEU A 46 -9.77 -10.94 -2.40
C LEU A 46 -10.42 -11.10 -1.02
N ALA A 47 -11.72 -11.46 -0.99
CA ALA A 47 -12.42 -11.75 0.25
C ALA A 47 -11.90 -13.03 0.90
N ALA A 48 -11.49 -14.06 0.15
CA ALA A 48 -10.83 -15.25 0.70
C ALA A 48 -9.46 -14.90 1.30
N GLN A 49 -8.71 -13.97 0.68
CA GLN A 49 -7.48 -13.43 1.27
C GLN A 49 -7.75 -12.58 2.54
N GLY A 50 -8.88 -11.89 2.64
CA GLY A 50 -9.26 -11.10 3.81
C GLY A 50 -9.99 -11.86 4.94
N VAL A 51 -10.73 -12.93 4.60
CA VAL A 51 -11.60 -13.72 5.49
C VAL A 51 -10.95 -15.04 5.93
N ALA A 52 -9.76 -15.37 5.42
CA ALA A 52 -8.82 -16.30 6.06
C ALA A 52 -7.69 -15.48 6.72
N GLN A 53 -7.87 -14.77 7.84
CA GLN A 53 -8.18 -15.33 9.16
C GLN A 53 -7.56 -16.72 9.41
N ALA A 54 -6.36 -16.99 8.86
CA ALA A 54 -5.54 -18.16 9.18
C ALA A 54 -4.69 -17.89 10.42
N THR A 55 -5.30 -17.45 11.53
CA THR A 55 -4.55 -17.20 12.77
C THR A 55 -3.95 -18.50 13.34
N ASP A 56 -4.40 -19.67 12.87
CA ASP A 56 -3.98 -20.98 13.38
C ASP A 56 -3.00 -21.71 12.43
N LEU A 57 -3.25 -21.72 11.12
CA LEU A 57 -2.34 -22.38 10.17
C LEU A 57 -1.09 -21.55 9.83
N ALA A 58 -1.18 -20.22 9.87
CA ALA A 58 -0.02 -19.33 9.68
C ALA A 58 0.72 -19.03 11.00
N ALA A 59 0.19 -19.47 12.16
CA ALA A 59 0.86 -19.30 13.45
C ALA A 59 2.23 -19.99 13.49
N ALA A 60 2.31 -21.20 12.95
CA ALA A 60 3.54 -21.98 12.92
C ALA A 60 4.67 -21.27 12.15
N GLY A 61 4.35 -20.52 11.09
CA GLY A 61 5.33 -19.77 10.31
C GLY A 61 5.64 -18.37 10.83
N LYS A 62 4.82 -17.81 11.73
CA LYS A 62 4.99 -16.43 12.21
C LYS A 62 6.26 -16.28 13.04
N GLY A 63 6.58 -17.26 13.89
CA GLY A 63 7.81 -17.26 14.69
C GLY A 63 9.08 -17.32 13.85
N ASP A 64 9.11 -18.14 12.80
CA ASP A 64 10.26 -18.26 11.89
C ASP A 64 10.45 -16.99 11.05
N VAL A 65 9.36 -16.38 10.61
CA VAL A 65 9.37 -15.09 9.90
C VAL A 65 9.87 -13.97 10.81
N GLU A 66 9.44 -13.93 12.06
CA GLU A 66 9.92 -12.95 13.04
C GLU A 66 11.39 -13.17 13.40
N ALA A 67 11.85 -14.42 13.52
CA ALA A 67 13.28 -14.72 13.69
C ALA A 67 14.12 -14.29 12.48
N THR A 68 13.58 -14.39 11.26
CA THR A 68 14.30 -14.09 10.01
C THR A 68 14.22 -12.62 9.58
N PHE A 69 13.15 -11.91 9.92
CA PHE A 69 12.90 -10.54 9.47
C PHE A 69 12.63 -9.54 10.61
N GLY A 70 12.67 -9.98 11.87
CA GLY A 70 12.45 -9.14 13.03
C GLY A 70 13.54 -8.11 13.28
N GLU A 71 13.30 -7.25 14.28
CA GLU A 71 14.11 -6.08 14.58
C GLU A 71 15.58 -6.42 14.90
N ASP A 72 15.81 -7.53 15.59
CA ASP A 72 17.14 -8.02 15.97
C ASP A 72 17.66 -9.12 15.03
N SER A 73 17.04 -9.29 13.86
CA SER A 73 17.44 -10.33 12.91
C SER A 73 18.68 -9.96 12.10
N THR A 74 19.41 -10.98 11.65
CA THR A 74 20.57 -10.81 10.75
C THR A 74 20.18 -10.14 9.43
N MET A 75 18.96 -10.36 8.95
CA MET A 75 18.47 -9.71 7.73
C MET A 75 18.34 -8.19 7.92
N MET A 76 17.86 -7.76 9.10
CA MET A 76 17.74 -6.34 9.45
C MET A 76 19.12 -5.68 9.55
N TYR A 77 20.12 -6.39 10.07
CA TYR A 77 21.51 -5.94 10.06
C TYR A 77 22.05 -5.71 8.64
N TYR A 78 21.76 -6.60 7.69
CA TYR A 78 22.16 -6.41 6.29
C TYR A 78 21.47 -5.20 5.64
N PHE A 79 20.18 -4.98 5.90
CA PHE A 79 19.51 -3.77 5.44
C PHE A 79 20.14 -2.50 6.00
N MET A 80 20.59 -2.53 7.25
CA MET A 80 21.27 -1.39 7.86
C MET A 80 22.63 -1.08 7.22
N ILE A 81 23.43 -2.11 6.93
CA ILE A 81 24.69 -1.92 6.19
C ILE A 81 24.41 -1.41 4.77
N ALA A 82 23.41 -1.98 4.10
CA ALA A 82 23.06 -1.59 2.73
C ALA A 82 22.66 -0.11 2.65
N GLU A 83 21.88 0.39 3.62
CA GLU A 83 21.51 1.82 3.70
C GLU A 83 22.74 2.71 3.82
N VAL A 84 23.67 2.40 4.73
CA VAL A 84 24.90 3.18 4.91
C VAL A 84 25.71 3.21 3.61
N PHE A 85 25.82 2.08 2.92
CA PHE A 85 26.53 2.00 1.64
C PHE A 85 25.82 2.81 0.54
N LEU A 86 24.49 2.75 0.47
CA LEU A 86 23.69 3.45 -0.54
C LEU A 86 23.74 4.96 -0.31
N VAL A 87 23.61 5.42 0.93
CA VAL A 87 23.76 6.83 1.31
C VAL A 87 25.18 7.32 1.01
N PHE A 88 26.20 6.50 1.26
CA PHE A 88 27.57 6.85 0.92
C PHE A 88 27.77 6.97 -0.60
N MET A 89 27.22 6.04 -1.39
CA MET A 89 27.27 6.10 -2.85
C MET A 89 26.52 7.34 -3.39
N LEU A 90 25.37 7.65 -2.80
CA LEU A 90 24.58 8.84 -3.14
C LEU A 90 25.31 10.13 -2.76
N TYR A 91 26.04 10.14 -1.65
CA TYR A 91 26.92 11.25 -1.27
C TYR A 91 28.04 11.43 -2.29
N LEU A 92 28.70 10.36 -2.75
CA LEU A 92 29.73 10.46 -3.79
C LEU A 92 29.17 11.01 -5.11
N ARG A 93 27.91 10.71 -5.44
CA ARG A 93 27.27 11.22 -6.66
C ARG A 93 26.88 12.69 -6.56
N ASN A 94 26.31 13.09 -5.42
CA ASN A 94 25.66 14.40 -5.27
C ASN A 94 26.52 15.42 -4.51
N HIS A 95 27.60 14.98 -3.85
CA HIS A 95 28.47 15.78 -2.98
C HIS A 95 27.72 16.65 -1.94
N ASN A 96 26.51 16.23 -1.56
CA ASN A 96 25.67 16.95 -0.62
C ASN A 96 25.73 16.27 0.76
N PRO A 97 26.25 16.92 1.82
CA PRO A 97 26.30 16.31 3.15
C PRO A 97 24.91 16.08 3.76
N ALA A 98 23.85 16.75 3.27
CA ALA A 98 22.49 16.52 3.75
C ALA A 98 21.99 15.08 3.50
N THR A 99 22.62 14.36 2.56
CA THR A 99 22.30 12.96 2.26
C THR A 99 22.47 12.04 3.46
N PHE A 100 23.37 12.36 4.39
CA PHE A 100 23.57 11.57 5.61
C PHE A 100 22.38 11.58 6.57
N VAL A 101 21.46 12.55 6.45
CA VAL A 101 20.22 12.60 7.24
C VAL A 101 19.32 11.40 6.96
N LEU A 102 19.46 10.76 5.79
CA LEU A 102 18.71 9.55 5.47
C LEU A 102 19.00 8.40 6.44
N ILE A 103 20.23 8.30 6.96
CA ILE A 103 20.63 7.23 7.89
C ILE A 103 19.79 7.25 9.18
N PRO A 104 19.77 8.32 9.99
CA PRO A 104 18.97 8.35 11.21
C PRO A 104 17.46 8.29 10.92
N VAL A 105 17.00 8.88 9.82
CA VAL A 105 15.58 8.79 9.41
C VAL A 105 15.19 7.34 9.13
N PHE A 106 16.02 6.61 8.38
CA PHE A 106 15.78 5.20 8.05
C PHE A 106 15.76 4.31 9.30
N ILE A 107 16.68 4.54 10.25
CA ILE A 107 16.71 3.83 11.54
C ILE A 107 15.40 4.04 12.31
N VAL A 108 14.94 5.29 12.43
CA VAL A 108 13.71 5.59 13.18
C VAL A 108 12.48 4.99 12.49
N VAL A 109 12.38 5.13 11.16
CA VAL A 109 11.26 4.60 10.38
C VAL A 109 11.18 3.08 10.53
N THR A 110 12.29 2.37 10.40
CA THR A 110 12.30 0.92 10.55
C THR A 110 11.91 0.49 11.96
N LYS A 111 12.42 1.15 13.00
CA LYS A 111 12.01 0.91 14.40
C LYS A 111 10.51 1.14 14.62
N VAL A 112 9.93 2.20 14.06
CA VAL A 112 8.49 2.47 14.15
C VAL A 112 7.67 1.41 13.42
N ILE A 113 8.09 0.97 12.24
CA ILE A 113 7.41 -0.10 11.49
C ILE A 113 7.40 -1.40 12.30
N PHE A 114 8.55 -1.80 12.86
CA PHE A 114 8.64 -2.99 13.71
C PHE A 114 7.82 -2.85 14.98
N SER A 115 7.77 -1.68 15.60
CA SER A 115 6.91 -1.41 16.74
C SER A 115 5.42 -1.56 16.42
N ILE A 116 4.97 -1.16 15.22
CA ILE A 116 3.58 -1.34 14.79
C ILE A 116 3.26 -2.83 14.52
N VAL A 117 4.19 -3.55 13.90
CA VAL A 117 4.03 -4.98 13.59
C VAL A 117 4.05 -5.84 14.86
N GLY A 118 4.99 -5.58 15.77
CA GLY A 118 5.09 -6.26 17.07
C GLY A 118 3.97 -5.85 18.04
N GLY A 119 3.57 -4.58 18.05
CA GLY A 119 2.45 -4.06 18.85
C GLY A 119 1.09 -4.63 18.44
N THR A 120 0.93 -5.07 17.18
CA THR A 120 -0.28 -5.77 16.71
C THR A 120 -0.26 -7.26 17.09
N ALA A 121 0.90 -7.82 17.49
CA ALA A 121 1.05 -9.21 17.89
C ALA A 121 0.95 -9.44 19.41
N GLY A 122 0.87 -8.37 20.22
CA GLY A 122 0.88 -8.44 21.68
C GLY A 122 -0.27 -7.67 22.32
N THR A 123 -1.47 -8.26 22.33
CA THR A 123 -2.45 -8.05 23.40
C THR A 123 -2.68 -9.39 24.10
N PRO A 124 -2.64 -9.49 25.44
CA PRO A 124 -3.40 -10.55 26.12
C PRO A 124 -4.89 -10.45 25.81
#